data_AF-A0A7V9U7E4-F1
#
_entry.id   AF-A0A7V9U7E4-F1
#
_cell.length_a   1.000
_cell.length_b   1.000
_cell.length_c   1.000
_cell.angle_alpha   90.00
_cell.angle_beta   90.00
_cell.angle_gamma   90.00
#
_symmetry.space_group_name_H-M   'P 1'
#
loop_
_entity.id
_entity.type
_entity.pdbx_description
1 polymer ?
#
loop_
_entity_poly.entity_id
_entity_poly.type
_entity_poly.pdbx_seq_one_letter_code
_entity_poly.pdbx_strand_id
1 'polypeptide(L)'
;WQGHHDLDFPHLWCAAPAGAQQALTGSDPERFFRPPYVGHRGWIGVRLDRAIDAAELEELCEDAYRTVAPRALVRRLDDAEDAKTADS
;
A
#
# COMPACT_ATOMS: atom_id res chain seq x y z
N TRP A 1 4.57 8.20 -24.50
CA TRP A 1 4.77 8.04 -23.06
C TRP A 1 5.07 6.58 -22.79
N GLN A 2 6.34 6.23 -22.63
CA GLN A 2 6.79 4.87 -22.30
C GLN A 2 7.18 4.88 -20.82
N GLY A 3 6.38 4.22 -19.99
CA GLY A 3 6.68 4.07 -18.57
C GLY A 3 7.73 2.99 -18.37
N HIS A 4 8.89 3.35 -17.83
CA HIS A 4 9.97 2.45 -17.48
C HIS A 4 9.69 1.71 -16.16
N HIS A 5 8.70 0.82 -16.16
CA HIS A 5 8.53 -0.20 -15.13
C HIS A 5 8.40 -1.53 -15.86
N ASP A 6 9.23 -2.52 -15.52
CA ASP A 6 9.36 -3.81 -16.22
C ASP A 6 8.09 -4.71 -16.16
N LEU A 7 6.92 -4.10 -15.94
CA LEU A 7 5.61 -4.72 -15.77
C LEU A 7 4.58 -3.94 -16.62
N ASP A 8 3.99 -4.61 -17.61
CA ASP A 8 3.08 -3.99 -18.59
C ASP A 8 1.66 -3.69 -18.07
N PHE A 9 1.40 -3.93 -16.79
CA PHE A 9 0.08 -3.76 -16.15
C PHE A 9 0.07 -2.56 -15.19
N PRO A 10 -1.09 -1.90 -14.99
CA PRO A 10 -1.23 -0.83 -14.00
C PRO A 10 -1.01 -1.38 -12.59
N HIS A 11 -0.11 -0.74 -11.85
CA HIS A 11 0.25 -1.16 -10.50
C HIS A 11 0.61 0.02 -9.60
N LEU A 12 0.46 -0.20 -8.30
CA LEU A 12 0.92 0.68 -7.23
C LEU A 12 2.07 0.00 -6.49
N TRP A 13 3.15 0.73 -6.21
CA TRP A 13 4.12 0.29 -5.21
C TRP A 13 3.93 1.10 -3.94
N CYS A 14 3.76 0.41 -2.82
CA CYS A 14 3.56 1.05 -1.53
C CYS A 14 4.45 0.39 -0.47
N ALA A 15 4.78 1.14 0.58
CA ALA A 15 5.48 0.57 1.72
C ALA A 15 4.56 -0.43 2.42
N ALA A 16 5.11 -1.54 2.93
CA ALA A 16 4.34 -2.51 3.69
C ALA A 16 4.89 -2.60 5.13
N PRO A 17 4.03 -2.81 6.13
CA PRO A 17 4.47 -3.15 7.49
C PRO A 17 5.39 -4.38 7.51
N ALA A 18 6.17 -4.52 8.58
CA ALA A 18 7.06 -5.67 8.72
C ALA A 18 6.29 -7.00 8.62
N GLY A 19 6.72 -7.88 7.71
CA GLY A 19 6.07 -9.17 7.47
C GLY A 19 4.89 -9.15 6.50
N ALA A 20 4.29 -7.98 6.23
CA ALA A 20 3.14 -7.86 5.34
C ALA A 20 3.49 -8.21 3.89
N GLN A 21 4.68 -7.83 3.41
CA GLN A 21 5.14 -8.20 2.07
C GLN A 21 5.14 -9.72 1.86
N GLN A 22 5.72 -10.49 2.79
CA GLN A 22 5.78 -11.95 2.69
C GLN A 22 4.40 -12.58 2.82
N ALA A 23 3.58 -12.08 3.74
CA ALA A 23 2.22 -12.58 3.95
C ALA A 23 1.36 -12.41 2.69
N LEU A 24 1.29 -11.19 2.14
CA LEU A 24 0.43 -10.86 1.00
C LEU A 24 0.90 -11.52 -0.30
N THR A 25 2.20 -11.51 -0.58
CA THR A 25 2.74 -12.21 -1.77
C THR A 25 2.61 -13.72 -1.67
N GLY A 26 2.58 -14.30 -0.47
CA GLY A 26 2.35 -15.72 -0.24
C GLY A 26 0.88 -16.12 -0.29
N SER A 27 -0.03 -15.25 0.16
CA SER A 27 -1.47 -15.52 0.17
C SER A 27 -2.12 -15.29 -1.19
N ASP A 28 -1.73 -14.24 -1.90
CA ASP A 28 -2.32 -13.87 -3.19
C ASP A 28 -1.24 -13.33 -4.16
N PRO A 29 -0.45 -14.23 -4.77
CA PRO A 29 0.60 -13.85 -5.72
C PRO A 29 0.05 -13.33 -7.06
N GLU A 30 -1.26 -13.46 -7.33
CA GLU A 30 -1.86 -12.90 -8.54
C GLU A 30 -2.11 -11.40 -8.42
N ARG A 31 -2.33 -10.91 -7.19
CA ARG A 31 -2.58 -9.50 -6.87
C ARG A 31 -1.35 -8.78 -6.32
N PHE A 32 -0.50 -9.49 -5.58
CA PHE A 32 0.65 -8.91 -4.92
C PHE A 32 1.97 -9.47 -5.44
N PHE A 33 2.95 -8.59 -5.61
CA PHE A 33 4.29 -8.98 -6.04
C PHE A 33 5.35 -8.18 -5.30
N ARG A 34 6.58 -8.69 -5.34
CA ARG A 34 7.74 -7.96 -4.81
C ARG A 34 8.30 -7.05 -5.91
N PRO A 35 8.27 -5.72 -5.75
CA PRO A 35 8.75 -4.80 -6.76
C PRO A 35 10.28 -4.86 -6.89
N PRO A 36 10.83 -4.67 -8.09
CA PRO A 36 12.27 -4.53 -8.26
C PRO A 36 12.78 -3.30 -7.48
N TYR A 37 14.03 -3.37 -7.03
CA TYR A 37 14.75 -2.32 -6.28
C TYR A 37 14.25 -2.03 -4.87
N VAL A 38 12.98 -1.70 -4.68
CA VAL A 38 12.44 -1.33 -3.35
C VAL A 38 11.86 -2.52 -2.59
N GLY A 39 11.68 -3.67 -3.24
CA GLY A 39 11.21 -4.89 -2.59
C GLY A 39 12.10 -5.33 -1.43
N HIS A 40 13.42 -5.10 -1.49
CA HIS A 40 14.31 -5.42 -0.37
C HIS A 40 14.13 -4.49 0.84
N ARG A 41 13.46 -3.34 0.67
CA ARG A 41 13.11 -2.40 1.75
C ARG A 41 11.74 -2.70 2.35
N GLY A 42 11.13 -3.83 1.98
CA GLY A 42 9.80 -4.23 2.45
C GLY A 42 8.63 -3.62 1.68
N TRP A 43 8.87 -2.91 0.57
CA TRP A 43 7.79 -2.36 -0.26
C TRP A 43 7.09 -3.47 -1.05
N ILE A 44 5.79 -3.36 -1.25
CA ILE A 44 4.97 -4.32 -2.00
C ILE A 44 4.39 -3.66 -3.25
N GLY A 45 4.25 -4.46 -4.32
CA GLY A 45 3.57 -4.09 -5.53
C GLY A 45 2.16 -4.67 -5.53
N VAL A 46 1.17 -3.85 -5.88
CA VAL A 46 -0.25 -4.18 -5.94
C VAL A 46 -0.72 -4.01 -7.38
N ARG A 47 -1.36 -5.04 -7.93
CA ARG A 47 -1.96 -5.00 -9.27
C ARG A 47 -3.33 -4.36 -9.24
N LEU A 48 -3.49 -3.29 -10.02
CA LEU A 48 -4.75 -2.53 -10.11
C LEU A 48 -5.65 -3.03 -11.25
N ASP A 49 -5.15 -3.92 -12.10
CA ASP A 49 -5.92 -4.62 -13.13
C ASP A 49 -6.57 -5.92 -12.61
N ARG A 50 -6.47 -6.18 -11.31
CA ARG A 50 -7.11 -7.30 -10.61
C ARG A 50 -8.28 -6.80 -9.76
N ALA A 51 -9.07 -7.73 -9.24
CA ALA A 51 -10.19 -7.41 -8.36
C ALA A 51 -9.67 -6.88 -7.02
N ILE A 52 -9.46 -5.57 -6.94
CA ILE A 52 -9.26 -4.80 -5.72
C ILE A 52 -10.41 -3.81 -5.62
N ASP A 53 -11.11 -3.82 -4.50
CA ASP A 53 -12.14 -2.83 -4.25
C ASP A 53 -11.54 -1.54 -3.66
N ALA A 54 -12.36 -0.49 -3.61
CA ALA A 54 -11.90 0.82 -3.16
C ALA A 54 -11.52 0.83 -1.68
N ALA A 55 -12.18 0.02 -0.83
CA ALA A 55 -11.92 -0.02 0.60
C ALA A 55 -10.59 -0.70 0.89
N GLU A 56 -10.32 -1.82 0.23
CA GLU A 56 -9.03 -2.51 0.35
C GLU A 56 -7.87 -1.64 -0.16
N LEU A 57 -8.08 -0.89 -1.25
CA LEU A 57 -7.07 0.03 -1.76
C LEU A 57 -6.83 1.21 -0.80
N GLU A 58 -7.88 1.72 -0.15
CA GLU A 58 -7.79 2.77 0.87
C GLU A 58 -6.97 2.28 2.06
N GLU A 59 -7.29 1.10 2.62
CA GLU A 59 -6.55 0.47 3.71
C GLU A 59 -5.05 0.28 3.36
N LEU A 60 -4.75 -0.22 2.17
CA LEU A 60 -3.37 -0.39 1.70
C LEU A 60 -2.62 0.94 1.59
N CYS A 61 -3.28 1.99 1.13
CA CYS A 61 -2.69 3.33 1.05
C CYS A 61 -2.42 3.89 2.45
N GLU A 62 -3.35 3.68 3.38
CA GLU A 62 -3.27 4.16 4.75
C GLU A 62 -2.15 3.46 5.53
N ASP A 63 -2.08 2.13 5.46
CA ASP A 63 -1.01 1.33 6.06
C ASP A 63 0.37 1.71 5.51
N ALA A 64 0.45 1.89 4.19
CA ALA A 64 1.68 2.32 3.55
C ALA A 64 2.11 3.71 4.02
N TYR A 65 1.16 4.63 4.13
CA TYR A 65 1.42 5.96 4.65
C TYR A 65 1.91 5.90 6.10
N ARG A 66 1.21 5.19 6.99
CA ARG A 66 1.64 5.04 8.40
C ARG A 66 3.00 4.37 8.54
N THR A 67 3.37 3.50 7.60
CA THR A 67 4.68 2.83 7.59
C THR A 67 5.85 3.79 7.34
N VAL A 68 5.67 4.81 6.49
CA VAL A 68 6.76 5.72 6.08
C VAL A 68 6.65 7.14 6.63
N ALA A 69 5.45 7.53 7.08
CA ALA A 69 5.20 8.89 7.54
C ALA A 69 5.90 9.16 8.89
N PRO A 70 6.44 10.37 9.09
CA PRO A 70 6.86 10.82 10.41
C PRO A 70 5.70 10.78 11.43
N ARG A 71 6.02 10.50 12.69
CA ARG A 71 5.03 10.37 13.78
C ARG A 71 4.06 11.55 13.90
N ALA A 72 4.52 12.77 13.62
CA ALA A 72 3.68 13.96 13.65
C ALA A 72 2.58 13.95 12.56
N LEU A 73 2.85 13.36 11.40
CA LEU A 73 1.88 13.24 10.32
C LEU A 73 0.90 12.09 10.56
N VAL A 74 1.36 11.00 11.16
CA VAL A 74 0.48 9.91 11.62
C VAL A 74 -0.51 10.44 12.65
N ARG A 75 -0.03 11.17 13.67
CA ARG A 75 -0.90 11.78 14.67
C ARG A 75 -1.98 12.68 14.05
N ARG A 76 -1.62 13.49 13.03
CA ARG A 76 -2.58 14.34 12.32
C ARG A 76 -3.63 13.54 11.53
N LEU A 77 -3.28 12.34 11.07
CA LEU A 77 -4.21 11.44 10.42
C LEU A 77 -5.20 10.89 11.45
N ASP A 78 -4.69 10.37 12.56
CA ASP A 78 -5.51 9.83 13.66
C ASP A 78 -6.48 10.91 14.21
N ASP A 79 -5.98 12.14 14.45
CA ASP A 79 -6.80 13.27 14.93
C ASP A 79 -7.95 13.61 13.93
N ALA A 80 -7.75 13.40 12.62
CA ALA A 80 -8.75 13.66 11.60
C ALA A 80 -9.79 12.54 11.49
N GLU A 81 -9.40 11.29 11.75
CA GLU A 81 -10.30 10.13 11.82
C GLU A 81 -11.22 10.21 13.05
N ASP A 82 -10.67 10.61 14.20
CA ASP A 82 -11.43 10.85 15.42
C ASP A 82 -12.49 11.95 15.20
N ALA A 83 -12.12 13.03 14.50
CA ALA A 83 -13.04 14.11 14.17
C ALA A 83 -14.18 13.65 13.24
N LYS A 84 -13.91 12.79 12.24
CA LYS A 84 -14.95 12.21 11.37
C LYS A 84 -15.90 11.29 12.14
N THR A 85 -15.37 10.50 13.05
CA THR A 85 -16.17 9.58 13.89
C THR A 85 -17.06 10.35 14.86
N ALA A 86 -16.61 11.50 15.36
CA ALA A 86 -17.40 12.35 16.25
C ALA A 86 -18.55 13.11 15.56
N ASP A 87 -18.51 13.25 14.23
CA ASP A 87 -19.51 13.96 13.40
C ASP A 87 -20.56 13.02 12.76
N SER A 88 -20.45 11.70 13.00
CA SER A 88 -21.34 10.64 12.47
C SER A 88 -22.26 10.07 13.54
#